data_AF-A0A6C0H3Y6-F1
#
_entry.id   AF-A0A6C0H3Y6-F1
#
_cell.length_a   1.000
_cell.length_b   1.000
_cell.length_c   1.000
_cell.angle_alpha   90.00
_cell.angle_beta   90.00
_cell.angle_gamma   90.00
#
_symmetry.space_group_name_H-M   'P 1'
#
loop_
_entity.id
_entity.type
_entity.pdbx_description
1 polymer ?
#
loop_
_entity_poly.entity_id
_entity_poly.type
_entity_poly.pdbx_seq_one_letter_code
_entity_poly.pdbx_strand_id
1 'polypeptide(L)'
;MNANEGILGNINKYFKTLIPYETQKKMGNFSEFLSSNTLIAKATFLLGVIIIFSILFYVGSKMIYSFVTPSETPYLINGMKDATEPLTITQNAGQKTSIPILRSVNQYGGVEFTYSFWIYVNNINYNETIEFKHIFNKGSGPNSVGEGGTGLLGPNNSPGVYLYTGKKNLSDDLLISHPILGMLVRLNVFHNNQTTKKAYYDDIYVDAIPIKKWVGVIIRVTSQNICDIYINGTLMKRHKLSNIVKQNYDNLYVNYNGGFSGNLSNLKYYNYAIGTLEIDSITTNGPSLKIKENSNIEKSKPQYLSAQWYSNDTDVVA
;
A
#
# COMPACT_ATOMS: atom_id res chain seq x y z
N MET A 1 -41.57 34.11 -30.58
CA MET A 1 -40.29 34.24 -29.83
C MET A 1 -40.58 33.79 -28.40
N ASN A 2 -40.33 32.52 -28.09
CA ASN A 2 -40.61 31.97 -26.76
C ASN A 2 -39.43 32.22 -25.84
N ALA A 3 -39.71 32.76 -24.65
CA ALA A 3 -38.73 33.06 -23.63
C ALA A 3 -38.01 31.78 -23.18
N ASN A 4 -36.69 31.88 -23.03
CA ASN A 4 -35.83 30.88 -22.43
C ASN A 4 -36.36 30.49 -21.04
N GLU A 5 -37.06 29.37 -20.92
CA GLU A 5 -37.26 28.69 -19.64
C GLU A 5 -35.90 28.18 -19.18
N GLY A 6 -35.28 28.92 -18.25
CA GLY A 6 -34.00 28.56 -17.67
C GLY A 6 -34.04 27.16 -17.04
N ILE A 7 -32.88 26.51 -16.97
CA ILE A 7 -32.65 25.16 -16.45
C ILE A 7 -33.37 24.90 -15.10
N LEU A 8 -33.47 25.93 -14.25
CA LEU A 8 -34.21 25.90 -12.98
C LEU A 8 -35.73 25.67 -13.12
N GLY A 9 -36.37 26.22 -14.16
CA GLY A 9 -37.80 26.05 -14.42
C GLY A 9 -38.15 24.62 -14.83
N ASN A 10 -37.29 23.99 -15.62
CA ASN A 10 -37.45 22.59 -16.03
C ASN A 10 -37.24 21.64 -14.85
N ILE A 11 -36.24 21.85 -14.00
CA ILE A 11 -36.01 21.03 -12.80
C ILE A 11 -37.22 21.07 -11.86
N ASN A 12 -37.83 22.24 -11.69
CA ASN A 12 -38.99 22.42 -10.80
C ASN A 12 -40.24 21.69 -11.33
N LYS A 13 -40.41 21.62 -12.65
CA LYS A 13 -41.52 20.91 -13.31
C LYS A 13 -41.39 19.39 -13.14
N TYR A 14 -40.19 18.85 -13.31
CA TYR A 14 -39.89 17.43 -13.10
C TYR A 14 -40.02 17.02 -11.62
N PHE A 15 -39.59 17.87 -10.69
CA PHE A 15 -39.76 17.62 -9.25
C PHE A 15 -41.24 17.57 -8.85
N LYS A 16 -42.07 18.46 -9.40
CA LYS A 16 -43.52 18.49 -9.11
C LYS A 16 -44.26 17.27 -9.65
N THR A 17 -43.82 16.67 -10.75
CA THR A 17 -44.43 15.45 -11.32
C THR A 17 -44.03 14.17 -10.58
N LEU A 18 -42.95 14.19 -9.80
CA LEU A 18 -42.44 13.04 -9.05
C LEU A 18 -43.03 12.93 -7.64
N ILE A 19 -43.77 13.94 -7.17
CA ILE A 19 -44.32 13.99 -5.82
C ILE A 19 -45.84 13.73 -5.88
N PRO A 20 -46.36 12.66 -5.24
CA PRO A 20 -47.79 12.36 -5.20
C PRO A 20 -48.65 13.54 -4.71
N TYR A 21 -49.87 13.68 -5.23
CA TYR A 21 -50.79 14.77 -4.89
C TYR A 21 -51.10 14.88 -3.38
N GLU A 22 -51.14 13.74 -2.66
CA GLU A 22 -51.28 13.74 -1.19
C GLU A 22 -50.09 14.41 -0.47
N THR A 23 -48.88 14.28 -1.00
CA THR A 23 -47.68 14.92 -0.44
C THR A 23 -47.70 16.42 -0.72
N GLN A 24 -48.23 16.86 -1.87
CA GLN A 24 -48.44 18.28 -2.17
C GLN A 24 -49.46 18.93 -1.22
N LYS A 25 -50.59 18.26 -0.94
CA LYS A 25 -51.61 18.75 0.02
C LYS A 25 -51.06 18.81 1.45
N LYS A 26 -50.27 17.82 1.88
CA LYS A 26 -49.58 17.83 3.18
C LYS A 26 -48.52 18.94 3.28
N MET A 27 -47.80 19.25 2.20
CA MET A 27 -46.86 20.37 2.15
C MET A 27 -47.55 21.74 2.24
N GLY A 28 -48.72 21.91 1.60
CA GLY A 28 -49.53 23.12 1.71
C GLY A 28 -49.95 23.43 3.15
N ASN A 29 -50.55 22.44 3.84
CA ASN A 29 -50.97 22.58 5.24
C ASN A 29 -49.79 22.80 6.20
N PHE A 30 -48.62 22.23 5.91
CA PHE A 30 -47.41 22.46 6.70
C PHE A 30 -46.87 23.89 6.53
N SER A 31 -46.93 24.45 5.32
CA SER A 31 -46.51 25.84 5.06
C SER A 31 -47.42 26.86 5.76
N GLU A 32 -48.73 26.61 5.79
CA GLU A 32 -49.70 27.42 6.53
C GLU A 32 -49.45 27.35 8.05
N PHE A 33 -49.20 26.14 8.58
CA PHE A 33 -48.85 25.94 9.99
C PHE A 33 -47.56 26.66 10.40
N LEU A 34 -46.50 26.57 9.58
CA LEU A 34 -45.24 27.28 9.82
C LEU A 34 -45.37 28.81 9.76
N SER A 35 -46.29 29.33 8.95
CA SER A 35 -46.56 30.78 8.84
C SER A 35 -47.44 31.33 9.97
N SER A 36 -48.08 30.46 10.76
CA SER A 36 -48.96 30.87 11.85
C SER A 36 -48.16 31.47 13.02
N ASN A 37 -48.64 32.58 13.60
CA ASN A 37 -47.96 33.26 14.72
C ASN A 37 -48.24 32.58 16.08
N THR A 38 -48.33 31.26 16.11
CA THR A 38 -48.58 30.48 17.32
C THR A 38 -47.27 30.11 18.02
N LEU A 39 -47.33 29.97 19.36
CA LEU A 39 -46.15 29.62 20.16
C LEU A 39 -45.61 28.21 19.79
N ILE A 40 -46.53 27.31 19.43
CA ILE A 40 -46.23 25.95 18.97
C ILE A 40 -45.55 25.97 17.60
N ALA A 41 -46.03 26.75 16.62
CA ALA A 41 -45.38 26.86 15.31
C ALA A 41 -43.94 27.41 15.41
N LYS A 42 -43.70 28.40 16.29
CA LYS A 42 -42.35 28.93 16.55
C LYS A 42 -41.42 27.87 17.17
N ALA A 43 -41.92 27.07 18.11
CA ALA A 43 -41.16 25.98 18.73
C ALA A 43 -40.85 24.86 17.72
N THR A 44 -41.82 24.47 16.88
CA THR A 44 -41.63 23.46 15.83
C THR A 44 -40.67 23.95 14.74
N PHE A 45 -40.74 25.23 14.34
CA PHE A 45 -39.80 25.83 13.41
C PHE A 45 -38.37 25.82 13.97
N LEU A 46 -38.18 26.23 15.23
CA LEU A 46 -36.88 26.19 15.90
C LEU A 46 -36.30 24.77 15.94
N LEU A 47 -37.13 23.78 16.30
CA LEU A 47 -36.73 22.37 16.29
C LEU A 47 -36.32 21.90 14.88
N GLY A 48 -37.08 22.29 13.86
CA GLY A 48 -36.78 21.98 12.46
C GLY A 48 -35.45 22.58 11.99
N VAL A 49 -35.17 23.83 12.36
CA VAL A 49 -33.88 24.48 12.08
C VAL A 49 -32.73 23.73 12.74
N ILE A 50 -32.88 23.29 13.99
CA ILE A 50 -31.84 22.51 14.68
C ILE A 50 -31.60 21.17 13.97
N ILE A 51 -32.66 20.45 13.58
CA ILE A 51 -32.53 19.17 12.87
C ILE A 51 -31.82 19.35 11.52
N ILE A 52 -32.23 20.36 10.74
CA ILE A 52 -31.61 20.67 9.44
C ILE A 52 -30.14 21.05 9.64
N PHE A 53 -29.83 21.87 10.65
CA PHE A 53 -28.47 22.24 10.99
C PHE A 53 -27.64 21.00 11.38
N SER A 54 -28.16 20.08 12.19
CA SER A 54 -27.47 18.84 12.54
C SER A 54 -27.18 17.97 11.32
N ILE A 55 -28.12 17.87 10.37
CA ILE A 55 -27.93 17.14 9.12
C ILE A 55 -26.84 17.82 8.27
N LEU A 56 -26.90 19.13 8.10
CA LEU A 56 -25.90 19.89 7.35
C LEU A 56 -24.52 19.80 7.99
N PHE A 57 -24.44 19.89 9.32
CA PHE A 57 -23.19 19.74 10.07
C PHE A 57 -22.62 18.33 9.92
N TYR A 58 -23.46 17.29 9.96
CA TYR A 58 -23.05 15.91 9.72
C TYR A 58 -22.49 15.72 8.31
N VAL A 59 -23.19 16.22 7.29
CA VAL A 59 -22.74 16.15 5.88
C VAL A 59 -21.46 16.96 5.68
N GLY A 60 -21.41 18.19 6.21
CA GLY A 60 -20.23 19.06 6.13
C GLY A 60 -19.01 18.45 6.81
N SER A 61 -19.19 17.86 7.99
CA SER A 61 -18.12 17.14 8.71
C SER A 61 -17.62 15.94 7.91
N LYS A 62 -18.52 15.17 7.28
CA LYS A 62 -18.15 14.03 6.44
C LYS A 62 -17.39 14.45 5.18
N MET A 63 -17.77 15.58 4.57
CA MET A 63 -17.04 16.14 3.44
C MET A 63 -15.63 16.57 3.84
N ILE A 64 -15.48 17.33 4.92
CA ILE A 64 -14.16 17.76 5.43
C ILE A 64 -13.30 16.52 5.74
N TYR A 65 -13.88 15.52 6.41
CA TYR A 65 -13.20 14.27 6.71
C TYR A 65 -12.65 13.59 5.46
N SER A 66 -13.43 13.52 4.37
CA SER A 66 -13.00 12.91 3.11
C SER A 66 -11.84 13.66 2.43
N PHE A 67 -11.70 14.96 2.63
CA PHE A 67 -10.62 15.75 2.02
C PHE A 67 -9.34 15.79 2.87
N VAL A 68 -9.47 15.68 4.20
CA VAL A 68 -8.33 15.79 5.14
C VAL A 68 -7.75 14.43 5.51
N THR A 69 -8.53 13.36 5.42
CA THR A 69 -8.08 12.02 5.83
C THR A 69 -7.09 11.45 4.82
N PRO A 70 -5.93 10.93 5.28
CA PRO A 70 -4.99 10.27 4.39
C PRO A 70 -5.59 9.05 3.69
N SER A 71 -5.08 8.74 2.50
CA SER A 71 -5.55 7.57 1.74
C SER A 71 -5.35 6.27 2.53
N GLU A 72 -6.37 5.42 2.51
CA GLU A 72 -6.33 4.06 3.04
C GLU A 72 -5.44 3.13 2.21
N THR A 73 -5.20 3.47 0.95
CA THR A 73 -4.43 2.67 -0.02
C THR A 73 -3.29 3.47 -0.69
N PRO A 74 -2.36 4.05 0.09
CA PRO A 74 -1.33 4.92 -0.45
C PRO A 74 -0.32 4.15 -1.31
N TYR A 75 0.04 4.73 -2.46
CA TYR A 75 1.24 4.33 -3.20
C TYR A 75 2.47 4.86 -2.45
N LEU A 76 3.28 3.95 -1.93
CA LEU A 76 4.56 4.28 -1.31
C LEU A 76 5.61 4.58 -2.39
N ILE A 77 5.56 3.83 -3.48
CA ILE A 77 6.32 4.07 -4.70
C ILE A 77 5.35 3.93 -5.87
N ASN A 78 5.11 5.01 -6.59
CA ASN A 78 4.40 4.99 -7.86
C ASN A 78 5.42 5.02 -9.00
N GLY A 79 5.43 3.99 -9.85
CA GLY A 79 6.45 3.82 -10.88
C GLY A 79 7.62 2.93 -10.49
N MET A 80 8.61 2.89 -11.38
CA MET A 80 9.82 2.09 -11.28
C MET A 80 10.95 2.88 -10.64
N LYS A 81 11.71 2.18 -9.79
CA LYS A 81 12.89 2.67 -9.09
C LYS A 81 14.01 1.63 -9.19
N ASP A 82 15.25 2.10 -9.26
CA ASP A 82 16.44 1.25 -9.18
C ASP A 82 16.54 0.65 -7.78
N ALA A 83 16.68 -0.67 -7.68
CA ALA A 83 16.70 -1.38 -6.41
C ALA A 83 18.05 -1.34 -5.68
N THR A 84 19.08 -0.72 -6.26
CA THR A 84 20.39 -0.50 -5.62
C THR A 84 20.44 0.75 -4.74
N GLU A 85 19.61 1.74 -5.05
CA GLU A 85 19.58 3.06 -4.39
C GLU A 85 18.65 3.06 -3.17
N PRO A 86 19.02 3.63 -2.01
CA PRO A 86 18.13 3.68 -0.85
C PRO A 86 17.03 4.75 -0.98
N LEU A 87 15.87 4.52 -0.33
CA LEU A 87 14.80 5.50 -0.18
C LEU A 87 14.14 5.39 1.20
N THR A 88 14.01 6.50 1.92
CA THR A 88 13.19 6.60 3.14
C THR A 88 11.84 7.25 2.82
N ILE A 89 10.76 6.64 3.32
CA ILE A 89 9.41 7.18 3.26
C ILE A 89 8.97 7.52 4.68
N THR A 90 8.94 8.82 4.97
CA THR A 90 8.57 9.32 6.29
C THR A 90 7.06 9.17 6.55
N GLN A 91 6.70 8.76 7.76
CA GLN A 91 5.30 8.60 8.19
C GLN A 91 4.74 9.83 8.89
N ASN A 92 5.59 10.75 9.32
CA ASN A 92 5.19 11.95 10.03
C ASN A 92 4.42 12.92 9.10
N ALA A 93 3.11 13.03 9.30
CA ALA A 93 2.20 13.87 8.52
C ALA A 93 2.55 15.37 8.50
N GLY A 94 3.41 15.85 9.42
CA GLY A 94 3.90 17.22 9.42
C GLY A 94 4.89 17.55 8.29
N GLN A 95 5.43 16.54 7.59
CA GLN A 95 6.35 16.74 6.47
C GLN A 95 5.63 16.67 5.12
N LYS A 96 5.94 17.59 4.20
CA LYS A 96 5.33 17.66 2.86
C LYS A 96 5.52 16.40 2.00
N THR A 97 6.60 15.65 2.23
CA THR A 97 6.93 14.42 1.49
C THR A 97 6.49 13.15 2.22
N SER A 98 5.73 13.27 3.31
CA SER A 98 5.29 12.12 4.09
C SER A 98 4.16 11.36 3.39
N ILE A 99 4.18 10.04 3.53
CA ILE A 99 3.13 9.14 3.06
C ILE A 99 2.70 8.31 4.26
N PRO A 100 1.69 8.75 5.02
CA PRO A 100 1.27 8.07 6.24
C PRO A 100 0.61 6.72 5.90
N ILE A 101 1.06 5.67 6.59
CA ILE A 101 0.47 4.33 6.54
C ILE A 101 -0.51 4.22 7.70
N LEU A 102 -1.81 4.26 7.37
CA LEU A 102 -2.87 4.11 8.35
C LEU A 102 -2.99 2.64 8.80
N ARG A 103 -3.29 2.45 10.08
CA ARG A 103 -3.67 1.13 10.59
C ARG A 103 -5.03 0.73 10.03
N SER A 104 -5.34 -0.56 10.11
CA SER A 104 -6.69 -1.00 9.78
C SER A 104 -7.72 -0.39 10.74
N VAL A 105 -8.88 -0.03 10.19
CA VAL A 105 -9.99 0.52 10.97
C VAL A 105 -11.17 -0.44 10.85
N ASN A 106 -11.77 -0.80 11.98
CA ASN A 106 -13.07 -1.48 12.06
C ASN A 106 -13.15 -2.92 11.54
N GLN A 107 -12.09 -3.72 11.69
CA GLN A 107 -12.18 -5.16 11.47
C GLN A 107 -12.52 -5.83 12.81
N TYR A 108 -13.77 -6.26 12.96
CA TYR A 108 -14.28 -6.94 14.16
C TYR A 108 -13.44 -8.16 14.61
N GLY A 109 -12.54 -8.66 13.74
CA GLY A 109 -11.76 -9.88 13.93
C GLY A 109 -10.25 -9.73 14.14
N GLY A 110 -9.64 -8.54 14.05
CA GLY A 110 -8.18 -8.40 14.24
C GLY A 110 -7.49 -7.42 13.29
N VAL A 111 -6.15 -7.50 13.24
CA VAL A 111 -5.32 -6.64 12.38
C VAL A 111 -5.29 -7.18 10.95
N GLU A 112 -5.57 -6.34 9.95
CA GLU A 112 -5.45 -6.67 8.54
C GLU A 112 -4.68 -5.60 7.79
N PHE A 113 -3.90 -6.01 6.80
CA PHE A 113 -3.26 -5.11 5.86
C PHE A 113 -2.69 -5.90 4.69
N THR A 114 -2.40 -5.19 3.59
CA THR A 114 -1.74 -5.77 2.43
C THR A 114 -0.62 -4.87 1.93
N TYR A 115 0.50 -5.46 1.54
CA TYR A 115 1.51 -4.82 0.72
C TYR A 115 1.56 -5.50 -0.64
N SER A 116 1.54 -4.72 -1.71
CA SER A 116 1.75 -5.21 -3.08
C SER A 116 2.92 -4.48 -3.72
N PHE A 117 3.78 -5.19 -4.42
CA PHE A 117 4.90 -4.59 -5.14
C PHE A 117 5.40 -5.53 -6.23
N TRP A 118 6.13 -4.98 -7.19
CA TRP A 118 6.76 -5.72 -8.27
C TRP A 118 8.27 -5.63 -8.15
N ILE A 119 8.94 -6.77 -8.30
CA ILE A 119 10.39 -6.83 -8.35
C ILE A 119 10.86 -7.39 -9.68
N TYR A 120 12.00 -6.90 -10.12
CA TYR A 120 12.75 -7.44 -11.25
C TYR A 120 14.20 -7.61 -10.82
N VAL A 121 14.69 -8.83 -10.72
CA VAL A 121 16.05 -9.12 -10.25
C VAL A 121 16.93 -9.46 -11.44
N ASN A 122 17.99 -8.65 -11.65
CA ASN A 122 18.93 -8.78 -12.76
C ASN A 122 19.98 -9.86 -12.51
N ASN A 123 20.60 -9.81 -11.33
CA ASN A 123 21.71 -10.68 -10.96
C ASN A 123 21.56 -11.16 -9.51
N ILE A 124 21.74 -12.46 -9.30
CA ILE A 124 21.71 -13.12 -8.00
C ILE A 124 23.00 -12.82 -7.21
N ASN A 125 24.13 -12.78 -7.91
CA ASN A 125 25.50 -12.67 -7.39
C ASN A 125 25.91 -11.21 -7.14
N TYR A 126 24.95 -10.40 -6.69
CA TYR A 126 25.19 -9.01 -6.32
C TYR A 126 25.47 -8.92 -4.82
N ASN A 127 26.46 -8.13 -4.41
CA ASN A 127 26.76 -7.84 -3.00
C ASN A 127 26.77 -9.10 -2.10
N GLU A 128 27.60 -10.08 -2.46
CA GLU A 128 27.64 -11.42 -1.82
C GLU A 128 28.08 -11.39 -0.34
N THR A 129 28.60 -10.26 0.14
CA THR A 129 28.94 -10.05 1.55
C THR A 129 27.70 -9.95 2.45
N ILE A 130 26.53 -9.65 1.88
CA ILE A 130 25.26 -9.51 2.58
C ILE A 130 24.34 -10.67 2.24
N GLU A 131 23.98 -11.45 3.26
CA GLU A 131 23.11 -12.62 3.12
C GLU A 131 21.69 -12.24 2.72
N PHE A 132 21.14 -11.19 3.37
CA PHE A 132 19.79 -10.70 3.14
C PHE A 132 19.80 -9.32 2.48
N LYS A 133 19.55 -9.33 1.18
CA LYS A 133 19.42 -8.13 0.34
C LYS A 133 18.10 -7.43 0.64
N HIS A 134 18.13 -6.15 0.95
CA HIS A 134 16.95 -5.43 1.42
C HIS A 134 16.04 -4.99 0.27
N ILE A 135 14.76 -5.37 0.30
CA ILE A 135 13.72 -4.78 -0.56
C ILE A 135 13.12 -3.58 0.17
N PHE A 136 12.44 -3.83 1.30
CA PHE A 136 11.96 -2.79 2.18
C PHE A 136 11.65 -3.33 3.58
N ASN A 137 11.63 -2.44 4.57
CA ASN A 137 11.12 -2.73 5.90
C ASN A 137 10.38 -1.52 6.47
N LYS A 138 9.35 -1.81 7.26
CA LYS A 138 8.68 -0.81 8.10
C LYS A 138 9.09 -1.03 9.55
N GLY A 139 9.79 -0.07 10.16
CA GLY A 139 10.31 -0.22 11.52
C GLY A 139 11.67 0.43 11.71
N SER A 140 12.62 -0.36 12.20
CA SER A 140 13.98 0.06 12.53
C SER A 140 14.73 0.61 11.31
N GLY A 141 15.54 1.63 11.56
CA GLY A 141 16.33 2.31 10.54
C GLY A 141 17.50 1.49 10.00
N PRO A 142 18.18 2.00 8.97
CA PRO A 142 19.20 1.25 8.22
C PRO A 142 20.46 0.94 9.03
N ASN A 143 20.73 1.70 10.08
CA ASN A 143 21.88 1.48 10.96
C ASN A 143 21.60 0.42 12.05
N SER A 144 20.37 -0.10 12.12
CA SER A 144 19.97 -1.05 13.16
C SER A 144 20.13 -2.48 12.65
N VAL A 145 20.80 -3.33 13.42
CA VAL A 145 21.06 -4.73 13.05
C VAL A 145 19.98 -5.62 13.65
N GLY A 146 19.32 -6.42 12.80
CA GLY A 146 18.36 -7.44 13.20
C GLY A 146 19.03 -8.79 13.47
N GLU A 147 18.35 -9.64 14.23
CA GLU A 147 18.80 -11.01 14.52
C GLU A 147 18.60 -11.95 13.31
N GLY A 148 19.47 -12.94 13.13
CA GLY A 148 19.25 -14.04 12.17
C GLY A 148 19.97 -13.94 10.82
N GLY A 149 20.94 -13.04 10.67
CA GLY A 149 21.81 -12.95 9.48
C GLY A 149 22.24 -11.52 9.14
N THR A 150 23.19 -11.38 8.21
CA THR A 150 23.66 -10.05 7.77
C THR A 150 22.64 -9.39 6.83
N GLY A 151 22.44 -8.08 6.98
CA GLY A 151 21.50 -7.30 6.15
C GLY A 151 20.07 -7.19 6.68
N LEU A 152 19.70 -7.99 7.68
CA LEU A 152 18.42 -7.88 8.37
C LEU A 152 18.39 -6.67 9.29
N LEU A 153 17.24 -5.99 9.34
CA LEU A 153 17.02 -4.83 10.21
C LEU A 153 16.14 -5.23 11.40
N GLY A 154 16.36 -4.60 12.55
CA GLY A 154 15.64 -4.88 13.80
C GLY A 154 15.97 -3.84 14.88
N PRO A 155 15.31 -3.86 16.05
CA PRO A 155 14.39 -4.89 16.52
C PRO A 155 12.96 -4.79 15.96
N ASN A 156 12.61 -3.71 15.27
CA ASN A 156 11.28 -3.50 14.73
C ASN A 156 11.26 -3.73 13.22
N ASN A 157 10.51 -4.73 12.76
CA ASN A 157 10.55 -5.15 11.37
C ASN A 157 9.21 -5.77 10.93
N SER A 158 8.24 -4.93 10.58
CA SER A 158 6.87 -5.38 10.33
C SER A 158 6.12 -4.53 9.29
N PRO A 159 6.03 -4.99 8.02
CA PRO A 159 6.80 -6.11 7.45
C PRO A 159 8.23 -5.71 7.10
N GLY A 160 9.10 -6.72 7.10
CA GLY A 160 10.41 -6.70 6.45
C GLY A 160 10.45 -7.67 5.30
N VAL A 161 10.95 -7.23 4.15
CA VAL A 161 11.09 -8.06 2.96
C VAL A 161 12.52 -8.02 2.46
N TYR A 162 13.10 -9.20 2.33
CA TYR A 162 14.50 -9.41 1.96
C TYR A 162 14.62 -10.49 0.90
N LEU A 163 15.60 -10.38 0.01
CA LEU A 163 16.00 -11.45 -0.88
C LEU A 163 17.22 -12.16 -0.29
N TYR A 164 17.29 -13.48 -0.45
CA TYR A 164 18.46 -14.26 -0.11
C TYR A 164 18.81 -15.20 -1.25
N THR A 165 20.06 -15.65 -1.26
CA THR A 165 20.56 -16.62 -2.22
C THR A 165 20.67 -17.99 -1.55
N GLY A 166 20.12 -19.02 -2.17
CA GLY A 166 20.12 -20.38 -1.68
C GLY A 166 18.73 -20.89 -1.30
N LYS A 167 18.69 -22.03 -0.62
CA LYS A 167 17.48 -22.71 -0.18
C LYS A 167 17.55 -22.86 1.33
N LYS A 168 16.67 -22.18 2.07
CA LYS A 168 16.57 -22.37 3.53
C LYS A 168 15.55 -23.44 3.94
N ASN A 169 14.65 -23.88 3.03
CA ASN A 169 13.63 -24.91 3.30
C ASN A 169 13.79 -26.21 2.49
N LEU A 170 14.90 -26.42 1.78
CA LEU A 170 15.13 -27.59 0.93
C LEU A 170 16.57 -28.09 1.19
N SER A 171 16.77 -29.41 1.11
CA SER A 171 18.05 -30.08 1.39
C SER A 171 19.22 -29.50 0.57
N ASP A 172 20.39 -29.40 1.21
CA ASP A 172 21.61 -28.73 0.73
C ASP A 172 22.20 -29.30 -0.58
N ASP A 173 21.80 -30.52 -0.96
CA ASP A 173 22.46 -31.35 -1.99
C ASP A 173 22.33 -30.84 -3.45
N LEU A 174 21.55 -29.78 -3.71
CA LEU A 174 21.31 -29.22 -5.07
C LEU A 174 21.77 -27.77 -5.26
N LEU A 175 22.41 -27.16 -4.26
CA LEU A 175 22.77 -25.73 -4.30
C LEU A 175 24.00 -25.41 -5.14
N ILE A 176 24.85 -26.40 -5.42
CA ILE A 176 26.15 -26.19 -6.07
C ILE A 176 25.99 -25.88 -7.57
N SER A 177 24.92 -26.36 -8.21
CA SER A 177 24.75 -26.23 -9.68
C SER A 177 23.81 -25.10 -10.12
N HIS A 178 22.86 -24.66 -9.28
CA HIS A 178 21.89 -23.61 -9.64
C HIS A 178 21.56 -22.73 -8.44
N PRO A 179 22.13 -21.51 -8.32
CA PRO A 179 21.77 -20.60 -7.25
C PRO A 179 20.30 -20.21 -7.38
N ILE A 180 19.52 -20.46 -6.33
CA ILE A 180 18.11 -20.11 -6.28
C ILE A 180 17.96 -18.79 -5.54
N LEU A 181 17.14 -17.90 -6.09
CA LEU A 181 16.72 -16.70 -5.39
C LEU A 181 15.51 -17.03 -4.50
N GLY A 182 15.61 -16.71 -3.23
CA GLY A 182 14.51 -16.77 -2.27
C GLY A 182 14.14 -15.38 -1.74
N MET A 183 12.96 -15.29 -1.14
CA MET A 183 12.46 -14.10 -0.47
C MET A 183 12.04 -14.44 0.95
N LEU A 184 12.53 -13.66 1.91
CA LEU A 184 12.11 -13.69 3.31
C LEU A 184 11.12 -12.55 3.55
N VAL A 185 9.96 -12.89 4.11
CA VAL A 185 9.03 -11.94 4.72
C VAL A 185 9.09 -12.14 6.24
N ARG A 186 9.58 -11.11 6.94
CA ARG A 186 9.66 -11.05 8.39
C ARG A 186 8.54 -10.18 8.94
N LEU A 187 7.85 -10.68 9.95
CA LEU A 187 6.80 -9.96 10.67
C LEU A 187 7.09 -9.97 12.16
N ASN A 188 7.16 -8.79 12.79
CA ASN A 188 7.18 -8.74 14.25
C ASN A 188 5.84 -9.17 14.82
N VAL A 189 5.89 -10.03 15.84
CA VAL A 189 4.71 -10.47 16.59
C VAL A 189 4.81 -10.07 18.06
N PHE A 190 3.67 -10.01 18.74
CA PHE A 190 3.66 -9.88 20.20
C PHE A 190 4.24 -11.14 20.85
N HIS A 191 5.15 -10.93 21.80
CA HIS A 191 5.79 -12.04 22.49
C HIS A 191 4.75 -12.79 23.32
N ASN A 192 4.72 -14.11 23.21
CA ASN A 192 3.96 -14.95 24.11
C ASN A 192 4.82 -15.29 25.34
N ASN A 193 4.47 -14.71 26.50
CA ASN A 193 5.17 -14.95 27.77
C ASN A 193 5.03 -16.40 28.29
N GLN A 194 4.16 -17.21 27.68
CA GLN A 194 3.88 -18.59 28.10
C GLN A 194 4.80 -19.63 27.43
N THR A 195 5.57 -19.25 26.39
CA THR A 195 6.45 -20.18 25.67
C THR A 195 7.92 -19.94 26.02
N THR A 196 8.67 -21.03 26.27
CA THR A 196 10.11 -20.98 26.57
C THR A 196 10.95 -20.45 25.41
N LYS A 197 10.44 -20.50 24.17
CA LYS A 197 11.02 -19.84 23.00
C LYS A 197 10.44 -18.43 22.86
N LYS A 198 11.28 -17.40 23.02
CA LYS A 198 10.90 -16.02 22.75
C LYS A 198 10.91 -15.74 21.25
N ALA A 199 9.85 -16.12 20.55
CA ALA A 199 9.64 -15.70 19.16
C ALA A 199 9.17 -14.24 19.14
N TYR A 200 10.02 -13.33 18.67
CA TYR A 200 9.68 -11.93 18.42
C TYR A 200 9.33 -11.66 16.95
N TYR A 201 9.70 -12.59 16.09
CA TYR A 201 9.54 -12.53 14.64
C TYR A 201 8.94 -13.85 14.15
N ASP A 202 8.03 -13.75 13.20
CA ASP A 202 7.68 -14.86 12.33
C ASP A 202 8.35 -14.63 10.97
N ASP A 203 9.25 -15.54 10.62
CA ASP A 203 10.00 -15.54 9.36
C ASP A 203 9.35 -16.49 8.37
N ILE A 204 8.90 -15.95 7.25
CA ILE A 204 8.22 -16.69 6.19
C ILE A 204 9.12 -16.69 4.96
N TYR A 205 9.66 -17.86 4.63
CA TYR A 205 10.56 -18.05 3.51
C TYR A 205 9.79 -18.54 2.27
N VAL A 206 10.04 -17.88 1.13
CA VAL A 206 9.51 -18.20 -0.18
C VAL A 206 10.67 -18.45 -1.13
N ASP A 207 10.92 -19.71 -1.46
CA ASP A 207 11.99 -20.11 -2.37
C ASP A 207 11.56 -20.00 -3.85
N ALA A 208 12.54 -20.04 -4.76
CA ALA A 208 12.35 -20.12 -6.22
C ALA A 208 11.66 -18.91 -6.86
N ILE A 209 12.05 -17.70 -6.44
CA ILE A 209 11.64 -16.47 -7.11
C ILE A 209 12.34 -16.37 -8.49
N PRO A 210 11.59 -16.19 -9.59
CA PRO A 210 12.19 -16.03 -10.91
C PRO A 210 13.13 -14.81 -11.02
N ILE A 211 14.23 -14.97 -11.75
CA ILE A 211 15.13 -13.88 -12.11
C ILE A 211 14.94 -13.45 -13.56
N LYS A 212 15.38 -12.22 -13.89
CA LYS A 212 15.22 -11.60 -15.22
C LYS A 212 13.78 -11.59 -15.73
N LYS A 213 12.83 -11.60 -14.81
CA LYS A 213 11.39 -11.50 -15.04
C LYS A 213 10.77 -10.62 -13.98
N TRP A 214 9.70 -9.93 -14.35
CA TRP A 214 8.90 -9.18 -13.38
C TRP A 214 8.09 -10.16 -12.55
N VAL A 215 8.16 -10.00 -11.23
CA VAL A 215 7.47 -10.82 -10.25
C VAL A 215 6.63 -9.91 -9.37
N GLY A 216 5.31 -10.10 -9.41
CA GLY A 216 4.35 -9.42 -8.56
C GLY A 216 4.24 -10.16 -7.24
N VAL A 217 4.49 -9.47 -6.14
CA VAL A 217 4.42 -10.01 -4.79
C VAL A 217 3.32 -9.29 -4.03
N ILE A 218 2.46 -10.06 -3.37
CA ILE A 218 1.41 -9.54 -2.51
C ILE A 218 1.50 -10.26 -1.17
N ILE A 219 1.70 -9.48 -0.11
CA ILE A 219 1.76 -9.95 1.28
C ILE A 219 0.48 -9.48 1.96
N ARG A 220 -0.40 -10.41 2.28
CA ARG A 220 -1.73 -10.13 2.86
C ARG A 220 -1.83 -10.72 4.26
N VAL A 221 -2.06 -9.89 5.26
CA VAL A 221 -2.40 -10.32 6.61
C VAL A 221 -3.90 -10.18 6.82
N THR A 222 -4.52 -11.26 7.30
CA THR A 222 -5.97 -11.36 7.56
C THR A 222 -6.26 -11.31 9.06
N SER A 223 -7.50 -10.98 9.43
CA SER A 223 -7.95 -10.85 10.81
C SER A 223 -7.76 -12.13 11.63
N GLN A 224 -7.75 -13.28 10.96
CA GLN A 224 -7.51 -14.59 11.56
C GLN A 224 -6.04 -14.87 11.92
N ASN A 225 -5.19 -13.83 11.90
CA ASN A 225 -3.75 -13.92 12.18
C ASN A 225 -3.01 -14.85 11.20
N ILE A 226 -3.43 -14.84 9.93
CA ILE A 226 -2.82 -15.59 8.84
C ILE A 226 -2.17 -14.60 7.88
N CYS A 227 -0.90 -14.84 7.56
CA CYS A 227 -0.16 -14.17 6.51
C CYS A 227 -0.14 -15.05 5.25
N ASP A 228 -0.73 -14.54 4.18
CA ASP A 228 -0.75 -15.14 2.85
C ASP A 228 0.21 -14.37 1.94
N ILE A 229 1.10 -15.10 1.26
CA ILE A 229 2.02 -14.54 0.25
C ILE A 229 1.61 -15.07 -1.12
N TYR A 230 1.26 -14.14 -2.02
CA TYR A 230 0.94 -14.44 -3.41
C TYR A 230 2.10 -14.00 -4.30
N ILE A 231 2.39 -14.83 -5.30
CA ILE A 231 3.36 -14.56 -6.37
C ILE A 231 2.59 -14.62 -7.71
N ASN A 232 2.58 -13.50 -8.45
CA ASN A 232 1.82 -13.34 -9.69
C ASN A 232 0.35 -13.79 -9.55
N GLY A 233 -0.31 -13.38 -8.45
CA GLY A 233 -1.71 -13.70 -8.17
C GLY A 233 -1.98 -15.10 -7.62
N THR A 234 -1.00 -16.01 -7.61
CA THR A 234 -1.14 -17.37 -7.07
C THR A 234 -0.66 -17.44 -5.62
N LEU A 235 -1.43 -18.09 -4.73
CA LEU A 235 -1.05 -18.28 -3.32
C LEU A 235 0.15 -19.23 -3.22
N MET A 236 1.30 -18.72 -2.80
CA MET A 236 2.55 -19.48 -2.71
C MET A 236 2.80 -20.01 -1.30
N LYS A 237 2.54 -19.19 -0.27
CA LYS A 237 2.66 -19.59 1.14
C LYS A 237 1.51 -19.04 1.94
N ARG A 238 0.96 -19.88 2.83
CA ARG A 238 0.03 -19.52 3.89
C ARG A 238 0.70 -19.85 5.22
N HIS A 239 0.88 -18.85 6.07
CA HIS A 239 1.53 -18.99 7.36
C HIS A 239 0.61 -18.47 8.46
N LYS A 240 0.29 -19.33 9.44
CA LYS A 240 -0.42 -18.92 10.65
C LYS A 240 0.59 -18.29 11.59
N LEU A 241 0.43 -17.01 11.88
CA LEU A 241 1.33 -16.28 12.76
C LEU A 241 1.25 -16.83 14.20
N SER A 242 2.38 -16.87 14.87
CA SER A 242 2.53 -17.36 16.24
C SER A 242 1.77 -16.51 17.25
N ASN A 243 1.65 -15.22 17.00
CA ASN A 243 0.83 -14.28 17.76
C ASN A 243 0.43 -13.09 16.89
N ILE A 244 -0.32 -12.14 17.46
CA ILE A 244 -0.78 -10.93 16.78
C ILE A 244 0.42 -10.17 16.21
N VAL A 245 0.33 -9.81 14.93
CA VAL A 245 1.33 -8.98 14.25
C VAL A 245 1.38 -7.55 14.85
N LYS A 246 2.60 -7.02 15.00
CA LYS A 246 2.83 -5.65 15.47
C LYS A 246 2.79 -4.68 14.29
N GLN A 247 2.00 -3.62 14.39
CA GLN A 247 2.05 -2.48 13.47
C GLN A 247 2.76 -1.30 14.15
N ASN A 248 3.89 -0.86 13.60
CA ASN A 248 4.64 0.28 14.09
C ASN A 248 4.31 1.58 13.35
N TYR A 249 4.69 2.72 13.94
CA TYR A 249 4.55 4.06 13.35
C TYR A 249 5.84 4.57 12.70
N ASP A 250 6.89 3.75 12.70
CA ASP A 250 8.19 4.15 12.19
C ASP A 250 8.19 4.26 10.67
N ASN A 251 9.23 4.91 10.17
CA ASN A 251 9.47 5.11 8.74
C ASN A 251 9.59 3.78 7.99
N LEU A 252 9.27 3.84 6.70
CA LEU A 252 9.48 2.74 5.78
C LEU A 252 10.76 2.99 4.99
N TYR A 253 11.68 2.05 5.06
CA TYR A 253 12.98 2.12 4.42
C TYR A 253 13.01 1.13 3.26
N VAL A 254 13.54 1.54 2.12
CA VAL A 254 13.54 0.76 0.88
C VAL A 254 14.97 0.68 0.35
N ASN A 255 15.42 -0.50 -0.06
CA ASN A 255 16.70 -0.74 -0.75
C ASN A 255 17.96 -0.21 -0.03
N TYR A 256 17.96 -0.22 1.30
CA TYR A 256 19.17 0.04 2.10
C TYR A 256 20.20 -1.10 2.01
N ASN A 257 21.42 -0.87 2.53
CA ASN A 257 22.51 -1.85 2.50
C ASN A 257 22.88 -2.29 1.07
N GLY A 258 22.79 -1.37 0.11
CA GLY A 258 23.04 -1.65 -1.31
C GLY A 258 21.88 -2.37 -2.03
N GLY A 259 20.80 -2.70 -1.33
CA GLY A 259 19.58 -3.26 -1.91
C GLY A 259 19.81 -4.54 -2.71
N PHE A 260 19.30 -4.59 -3.95
CA PHE A 260 19.52 -5.69 -4.87
C PHE A 260 19.74 -5.21 -6.31
N SER A 261 20.44 -5.98 -7.12
CA SER A 261 20.62 -5.68 -8.55
C SER A 261 19.30 -5.90 -9.28
N GLY A 262 18.62 -4.81 -9.66
CA GLY A 262 17.28 -4.90 -10.23
C GLY A 262 16.46 -3.63 -10.11
N ASN A 263 15.15 -3.79 -10.23
CA ASN A 263 14.18 -2.70 -10.12
C ASN A 263 13.03 -3.09 -9.20
N LEU A 264 12.49 -2.09 -8.50
CA LEU A 264 11.27 -2.16 -7.69
C LEU A 264 10.21 -1.26 -8.33
N SER A 265 8.98 -1.76 -8.46
CA SER A 265 7.89 -0.99 -9.06
C SER A 265 6.59 -1.11 -8.25
N ASN A 266 5.81 -0.03 -8.22
CA ASN A 266 4.45 0.02 -7.66
C ASN A 266 4.33 -0.56 -6.24
N LEU A 267 5.20 -0.14 -5.31
CA LEU A 267 5.03 -0.49 -3.89
C LEU A 267 3.82 0.25 -3.33
N LYS A 268 2.78 -0.49 -2.96
CA LYS A 268 1.51 0.02 -2.47
C LYS A 268 1.10 -0.70 -1.19
N TYR A 269 0.50 0.08 -0.28
CA TYR A 269 -0.07 -0.41 0.95
C TYR A 269 -1.60 -0.36 0.89
N TYR A 270 -2.25 -1.26 1.61
CA TYR A 270 -3.68 -1.30 1.86
C TYR A 270 -3.88 -1.54 3.35
N ASN A 271 -4.71 -0.74 4.02
CA ASN A 271 -5.07 -0.95 5.43
C ASN A 271 -6.12 -2.06 5.64
N TYR A 272 -6.36 -2.91 4.65
CA TYR A 272 -7.24 -4.08 4.72
C TYR A 272 -6.64 -5.28 3.98
N ALA A 273 -7.22 -6.45 4.22
CA ALA A 273 -6.90 -7.65 3.47
C ALA A 273 -7.60 -7.62 2.11
N ILE A 274 -6.84 -7.44 1.01
CA ILE A 274 -7.43 -7.35 -0.33
C ILE A 274 -8.07 -8.68 -0.77
N GLY A 275 -9.11 -8.58 -1.59
CA GLY A 275 -9.85 -9.70 -2.15
C GLY A 275 -9.15 -10.34 -3.37
N THR A 276 -9.67 -11.48 -3.83
CA THR A 276 -9.15 -12.18 -5.02
C THR A 276 -9.27 -11.36 -6.30
N LEU A 277 -10.36 -10.62 -6.47
CA LEU A 277 -10.56 -9.73 -7.62
C LEU A 277 -9.52 -8.60 -7.68
N GLU A 278 -9.15 -8.05 -6.53
CA GLU A 278 -8.12 -7.01 -6.45
C GLU A 278 -6.73 -7.59 -6.71
N ILE A 279 -6.45 -8.79 -6.20
CA ILE A 279 -5.21 -9.53 -6.49
C ILE A 279 -5.07 -9.77 -8.00
N ASP A 280 -6.15 -10.21 -8.65
CA ASP A 280 -6.18 -10.45 -10.09
C ASP A 280 -5.99 -9.14 -10.88
N SER A 281 -6.66 -8.06 -10.46
CA SER A 281 -6.49 -6.73 -11.05
C SER A 281 -5.05 -6.21 -10.91
N ILE A 282 -4.43 -6.33 -9.73
CA ILE A 282 -3.02 -5.94 -9.51
C ILE A 282 -2.10 -6.75 -10.43
N THR A 283 -2.34 -8.06 -10.54
CA THR A 283 -1.52 -8.97 -11.35
C THR A 283 -1.65 -8.66 -12.84
N THR A 284 -2.87 -8.43 -13.31
CA THR A 284 -3.18 -8.11 -14.72
C THR A 284 -2.64 -6.74 -15.12
N ASN A 285 -2.70 -5.75 -14.23
CA ASN A 285 -2.15 -4.41 -14.48
C ASN A 285 -0.62 -4.41 -14.60
N GLY A 286 0.06 -5.36 -13.93
CA GLY A 286 1.50 -5.50 -14.04
C GLY A 286 2.31 -4.40 -13.32
N PRO A 287 3.65 -4.41 -13.52
CA PRO A 287 4.53 -3.36 -13.02
C PRO A 287 4.37 -2.07 -13.84
N SER A 288 4.52 -0.93 -13.19
CA SER A 288 4.71 0.32 -13.92
C SER A 288 6.16 0.42 -14.37
N LEU A 289 6.37 0.62 -15.67
CA LEU A 289 7.69 0.87 -16.27
C LEU A 289 8.02 2.37 -16.33
N LYS A 290 7.08 3.23 -15.91
CA LYS A 290 7.33 4.67 -15.82
C LYS A 290 8.31 4.91 -14.68
N ILE A 291 9.41 5.59 -14.98
CA ILE A 291 10.38 5.98 -13.96
C ILE A 291 9.67 6.93 -12.98
N LYS A 292 9.89 6.73 -11.67
CA LYS A 292 9.31 7.60 -10.65
C LYS A 292 9.87 9.02 -10.78
N GLU A 293 8.99 10.01 -10.75
CA GLU A 293 9.35 11.44 -10.70
C GLU A 293 10.24 11.71 -9.48
N ASN A 294 11.39 12.37 -9.69
CA ASN A 294 12.45 12.60 -8.70
C ASN A 294 13.22 11.35 -8.24
N SER A 295 13.12 10.22 -8.94
CA SER A 295 14.10 9.15 -8.78
C SER A 295 15.43 9.54 -9.46
N ASN A 296 16.54 9.06 -8.92
CA ASN A 296 17.85 9.29 -9.55
C ASN A 296 17.96 8.69 -10.95
N ILE A 297 17.01 7.85 -11.40
CA ILE A 297 16.95 7.36 -12.78
C ILE A 297 16.61 8.50 -13.76
N GLU A 298 15.78 9.48 -13.38
CA GLU A 298 15.54 10.68 -14.22
C GLU A 298 16.76 11.62 -14.24
N LYS A 299 17.52 11.65 -13.13
CA LYS A 299 18.75 12.46 -13.00
C LYS A 299 19.98 11.78 -13.58
N SER A 300 19.96 10.46 -13.67
CA SER A 300 20.92 9.64 -14.40
C SER A 300 20.74 10.00 -15.85
N LYS A 301 21.66 10.80 -16.39
CA LYS A 301 21.74 11.02 -17.84
C LYS A 301 21.57 9.65 -18.52
N PRO A 302 20.68 9.52 -19.52
CA PRO A 302 20.61 8.28 -20.28
C PRO A 302 22.03 7.88 -20.68
N GLN A 303 22.42 6.66 -20.32
CA GLN A 303 23.75 6.16 -20.64
C GLN A 303 23.78 5.86 -22.14
N TYR A 304 24.01 6.90 -22.94
CA TYR A 304 24.27 6.75 -24.35
C TYR A 304 25.60 6.02 -24.55
N LEU A 305 25.65 5.25 -25.62
CA LEU A 305 26.87 4.62 -26.09
C LEU A 305 27.99 5.67 -26.19
N SER A 306 29.15 5.41 -25.58
CA SER A 306 30.26 6.35 -25.64
C SER A 306 30.77 6.47 -27.08
N ALA A 307 31.18 7.66 -27.51
CA ALA A 307 31.78 7.85 -28.84
C ALA A 307 33.05 7.00 -29.03
N GLN A 308 33.71 6.63 -27.93
CA GLN A 308 34.85 5.72 -27.88
C GLN A 308 34.51 4.33 -28.45
N TRP A 309 33.28 3.85 -28.32
CA TRP A 309 32.86 2.58 -28.91
C TRP A 309 33.00 2.56 -30.44
N TYR A 310 32.70 3.68 -31.10
CA TYR A 310 32.88 3.82 -32.54
C TYR A 310 34.33 4.10 -32.95
N SER A 311 35.17 4.50 -32.00
CA SER A 311 36.56 4.89 -32.25
C SER A 311 37.57 3.78 -31.93
N ASN A 312 37.12 2.69 -31.30
CA ASN A 312 37.91 1.49 -31.20
C ASN A 312 37.82 0.76 -32.54
N ASP A 313 38.81 0.94 -33.40
CA ASP A 313 39.02 0.08 -34.57
C ASP A 313 39.07 -1.37 -34.08
N THR A 314 38.00 -2.12 -34.33
CA THR A 314 37.98 -3.58 -34.20
C THR A 314 38.56 -4.22 -35.46
N ASP A 315 39.53 -3.59 -36.10
CA ASP A 315 40.29 -4.25 -37.16
C ASP A 315 41.05 -5.40 -36.52
N VAL A 316 40.54 -6.60 -36.77
CA VAL A 316 41.27 -7.84 -36.58
C VAL A 316 42.52 -7.70 -37.44
N VAL A 317 43.66 -7.46 -36.79
CA VAL A 317 44.96 -7.45 -37.44
C VAL A 317 45.09 -8.78 -38.21
N ALA A 318 45.00 -8.68 -39.53
CA ALA A 318 45.20 -9.78 -40.46
C ALA A 318 46.69 -10.16 -40.53
#